data_AF-A0A958KR40-F1
#
_entry.id   AF-A0A958KR40-F1
#
_cell.length_a   1.000
_cell.length_b   1.000
_cell.length_c   1.000
_cell.angle_alpha   90.00
_cell.angle_beta   90.00
_cell.angle_gamma   90.00
#
_symmetry.space_group_name_H-M   'P 1'
#
loop_
_entity.id
_entity.type
_entity.pdbx_description
1 polymer ?
#
loop_
_entity_poly.entity_id
_entity_poly.type
_entity_poly.pdbx_seq_one_letter_code
_entity_poly.pdbx_strand_id
1 'polypeptide(L)'
;MTLQIDDKRQVILNCQTNMIVLGGPGSGKTTIALVKADKEIGSLNKHQKILFLSFARATVARVQESASQSISKDNLKRIEVNTYHGFFWNILKSHGYLISSISPLALINPADAAVKMSHLKADERHQEFVRIFDDEGIIGFDLFAQKVKEIFTKSKKLKEIFSRAYPIIIVDEF
;
A
#
# COMPACT_ATOMS: atom_id res chain seq x y z
N MET A 1 -15.62 -21.80 7.67
CA MET A 1 -15.50 -21.60 9.13
C MET A 1 -16.18 -20.28 9.45
N THR A 2 -17.28 -20.29 10.20
CA THR A 2 -18.06 -19.07 10.47
C THR A 2 -17.37 -18.29 11.58
N LEU A 3 -16.86 -17.09 11.27
CA LEU A 3 -16.23 -16.22 12.27
C LEU A 3 -17.29 -15.82 13.30
N GLN A 4 -17.12 -16.20 14.57
CA GLN A 4 -17.97 -15.66 15.64
C GLN A 4 -17.63 -14.19 15.85
N ILE A 5 -18.62 -13.32 15.63
CA ILE A 5 -18.49 -11.88 15.83
C ILE A 5 -18.85 -11.58 17.28
N ASP A 6 -17.86 -11.20 18.08
CA ASP A 6 -18.06 -10.65 19.42
C ASP A 6 -18.32 -9.13 19.36
N ASP A 7 -18.69 -8.54 20.50
CA ASP A 7 -19.02 -7.11 20.59
C ASP A 7 -17.86 -6.23 20.08
N LYS A 8 -16.61 -6.61 20.37
CA LYS A 8 -15.41 -5.88 19.90
C LYS A 8 -15.31 -5.90 18.38
N ARG A 9 -15.49 -7.06 17.75
CA ARG A 9 -15.50 -7.17 16.28
C ARG A 9 -16.71 -6.45 15.67
N GLN A 10 -17.85 -6.43 16.35
CA GLN A 10 -19.02 -5.69 15.88
C GLN A 10 -18.76 -4.18 15.85
N VAL A 11 -18.05 -3.64 16.85
CA VAL A 11 -17.60 -2.23 16.85
C VAL A 11 -16.70 -1.93 15.64
N ILE A 12 -15.74 -2.81 15.34
CA ILE A 12 -14.87 -2.68 14.15
C ILE A 12 -15.72 -2.68 12.88
N LEU A 13 -16.69 -3.59 12.78
CA LEU A 13 -17.56 -3.72 11.61
C LEU A 13 -18.49 -2.51 11.42
N ASN A 14 -18.87 -1.84 12.50
CA ASN A 14 -19.81 -0.71 12.44
C ASN A 14 -19.13 0.65 12.34
N CYS A 15 -17.84 0.76 12.65
CA CYS A 15 -17.11 2.01 12.54
C CYS A 15 -17.12 2.57 11.11
N GLN A 16 -17.51 3.83 10.96
CA GLN A 16 -17.56 4.55 9.68
C GLN A 16 -16.45 5.61 9.55
N THR A 17 -15.60 5.73 10.57
CA THR A 17 -14.49 6.69 10.64
C THR A 17 -13.16 5.97 10.75
N ASN A 18 -12.07 6.73 10.78
CA ASN A 18 -10.73 6.19 11.03
C ASN A 18 -10.69 5.45 12.37
N MET A 19 -10.04 4.29 12.37
CA MET A 19 -9.91 3.42 13.54
C MET A 19 -8.54 2.75 13.53
N ILE A 20 -7.98 2.53 14.72
CA ILE A 20 -6.82 1.67 14.95
C ILE A 20 -7.31 0.43 15.70
N VAL A 21 -6.96 -0.75 15.18
CA VAL A 21 -7.32 -2.03 15.80
C VAL A 21 -6.08 -2.68 16.39
N LEU A 22 -6.01 -2.72 17.71
CA LEU A 22 -4.93 -3.34 18.45
C LEU A 22 -5.27 -4.80 18.80
N GLY A 23 -4.29 -5.69 18.67
CA GLY A 23 -4.45 -7.09 19.06
C GLY A 23 -3.18 -7.90 18.92
N GLY A 24 -2.99 -8.89 19.80
CA GLY A 24 -1.81 -9.77 19.76
C GLY A 24 -1.76 -10.67 18.51
N PRO A 25 -0.69 -11.47 18.38
CA PRO A 25 -0.62 -12.53 17.37
C PRO A 25 -1.84 -13.45 17.46
N GLY A 26 -2.37 -13.87 16.31
CA GLY A 26 -3.53 -14.79 16.27
C GLY A 26 -4.89 -14.19 16.66
N SER A 27 -4.99 -12.90 17.00
CA SER A 27 -6.27 -12.29 17.41
C SER A 27 -7.31 -12.13 16.28
N GLY A 28 -6.93 -12.45 15.04
CA GLY A 28 -7.81 -12.38 13.86
C GLY A 28 -7.94 -10.99 13.24
N LYS A 29 -6.95 -10.09 13.41
CA LYS A 29 -6.95 -8.72 12.84
C LYS A 29 -7.15 -8.72 11.32
N THR A 30 -6.33 -9.48 10.62
CA THR A 30 -6.40 -9.63 9.16
C THR A 30 -7.76 -10.20 8.73
N THR A 31 -8.29 -11.17 9.47
CA THR A 31 -9.60 -11.77 9.19
C THR A 31 -10.73 -10.76 9.35
N ILE A 32 -10.79 -10.02 10.48
CA ILE A 32 -11.84 -9.03 10.69
C ILE A 32 -11.72 -7.86 9.70
N ALA A 33 -10.50 -7.52 9.28
CA ALA A 33 -10.26 -6.51 8.25
C ALA A 33 -10.83 -6.93 6.88
N LEU A 34 -10.69 -8.20 6.49
CA LEU A 34 -11.32 -8.73 5.27
C LEU A 34 -12.84 -8.76 5.36
N VAL A 35 -13.40 -9.14 6.52
CA VAL A 35 -14.86 -9.10 6.75
C VAL A 35 -15.38 -7.65 6.69
N LYS A 36 -14.64 -6.69 7.26
CA LYS A 36 -14.95 -5.27 7.12
C LYS A 36 -14.90 -4.83 5.66
N ALA A 37 -13.85 -5.22 4.92
CA ALA A 37 -13.73 -4.90 3.51
C ALA A 37 -14.93 -5.41 2.72
N ASP A 38 -15.29 -6.69 2.88
CA ASP A 38 -16.42 -7.30 2.16
C ASP A 38 -17.74 -6.59 2.46
N LYS A 39 -18.00 -6.25 3.73
CA LYS A 39 -19.19 -5.49 4.16
C LYS A 39 -19.27 -4.11 3.50
N GLU A 40 -18.14 -3.44 3.30
CA GLU A 40 -18.10 -2.08 2.76
C GLU A 40 -18.15 -2.03 1.22
N ILE A 41 -17.99 -3.15 0.50
CA ILE A 41 -18.01 -3.14 -0.97
C ILE A 41 -19.32 -2.59 -1.55
N GLY A 42 -20.44 -2.85 -0.87
CA GLY A 42 -21.76 -2.38 -1.30
C GLY A 42 -21.90 -0.85 -1.33
N SER A 43 -21.07 -0.11 -0.57
CA SER A 43 -21.08 1.36 -0.54
C SER A 43 -20.20 2.00 -1.63
N LEU A 44 -19.41 1.21 -2.36
CA LEU A 44 -18.45 1.69 -3.35
C LEU A 44 -19.09 1.95 -4.73
N ASN A 45 -18.76 3.09 -5.32
CA ASN A 45 -19.11 3.40 -6.72
C ASN A 45 -18.38 2.50 -7.72
N LYS A 46 -18.93 2.37 -8.95
CA LYS A 46 -18.53 1.42 -10.01
C LYS A 46 -17.02 1.22 -10.24
N HIS A 47 -16.19 2.23 -10.02
CA HIS A 47 -14.74 2.17 -10.27
C HIS A 47 -13.87 2.27 -9.00
N GLN A 48 -14.50 2.33 -7.82
CA GLN A 48 -13.81 2.39 -6.54
C GLN A 48 -13.45 0.99 -6.04
N LYS A 49 -12.33 0.91 -5.34
CA LYS A 49 -11.80 -0.28 -4.70
C LYS A 49 -11.41 0.00 -3.25
N ILE A 50 -11.39 -1.03 -2.43
CA ILE A 50 -10.72 -0.99 -1.12
C ILE A 50 -9.25 -1.30 -1.34
N LEU A 51 -8.36 -0.47 -0.82
CA LEU A 51 -6.92 -0.73 -0.84
C LEU A 51 -6.51 -1.43 0.45
N PHE A 52 -5.90 -2.61 0.36
CA PHE A 52 -5.37 -3.36 1.49
C PHE A 52 -3.83 -3.41 1.37
N LEU A 53 -3.14 -2.77 2.30
CA LEU A 53 -1.67 -2.68 2.34
C LEU A 53 -1.07 -3.54 3.46
N SER A 54 0.05 -4.19 3.18
CA SER A 54 0.85 -4.94 4.15
C SER A 54 2.35 -4.84 3.81
N PHE A 55 3.25 -5.21 4.73
CA PHE A 55 4.70 -5.11 4.49
C PHE A 55 5.23 -6.24 3.61
N ALA A 56 4.91 -7.49 3.96
CA ALA A 56 5.53 -8.65 3.33
C ALA A 56 4.72 -9.20 2.16
N ARG A 57 5.40 -9.59 1.08
CA ARG A 57 4.77 -10.30 -0.05
C ARG A 57 4.07 -11.59 0.39
N ALA A 58 4.66 -12.30 1.35
CA ALA A 58 4.06 -13.49 1.94
C ALA A 58 2.77 -13.17 2.72
N THR A 59 2.70 -12.03 3.41
CA THR A 59 1.45 -11.58 4.06
C THR A 59 0.41 -11.23 3.02
N VAL A 60 0.75 -10.46 1.97
CA VAL A 60 -0.16 -10.16 0.86
C VAL A 60 -0.72 -11.44 0.23
N ALA A 61 0.12 -12.44 -0.06
CA ALA A 61 -0.33 -13.71 -0.63
C ALA A 61 -1.34 -14.43 0.29
N ARG A 62 -1.05 -14.49 1.60
CA ARG A 62 -1.98 -15.07 2.60
C ARG A 62 -3.30 -14.29 2.69
N VAL A 63 -3.26 -12.96 2.62
CA VAL A 63 -4.47 -12.13 2.61
C VAL A 63 -5.30 -12.41 1.37
N GLN A 64 -4.68 -12.48 0.19
CA GLN A 64 -5.36 -12.80 -1.07
C GLN A 64 -5.98 -14.21 -1.02
N GLU A 65 -5.26 -15.19 -0.51
CA GLU A 65 -5.78 -16.56 -0.31
C GLU A 65 -6.98 -16.56 0.62
N SER A 66 -6.87 -15.95 1.80
CA SER A 66 -7.97 -15.87 2.77
C SER A 66 -9.19 -15.14 2.21
N ALA A 67 -8.97 -14.04 1.47
CA ALA A 67 -10.04 -13.31 0.79
C ALA A 67 -10.72 -14.20 -0.27
N SER A 68 -9.96 -14.95 -1.07
CA SER A 68 -10.52 -15.83 -2.10
C SER A 68 -11.40 -16.97 -1.56
N GLN A 69 -11.19 -17.36 -0.30
CA GLN A 69 -11.97 -18.39 0.38
C GLN A 69 -13.23 -17.86 1.07
N SER A 70 -13.27 -16.56 1.39
CA SER A 70 -14.31 -15.96 2.23
C SER A 70 -15.15 -14.90 1.53
N ILE A 71 -14.70 -14.38 0.39
CA ILE A 71 -15.31 -13.27 -0.36
C ILE A 71 -15.72 -13.77 -1.75
N SER A 72 -16.87 -13.30 -2.24
CA SER A 72 -17.33 -13.66 -3.59
C SER A 72 -16.36 -13.16 -4.67
N LYS A 73 -16.28 -13.85 -5.81
CA LYS A 73 -15.36 -13.46 -6.90
C LYS A 73 -15.57 -12.04 -7.41
N ASP A 74 -16.81 -11.55 -7.40
CA ASP A 74 -17.11 -10.20 -7.85
C ASP A 74 -16.74 -9.13 -6.82
N ASN A 75 -16.93 -9.42 -5.54
CA ASN A 75 -16.46 -8.57 -4.46
C ASN A 75 -14.92 -8.55 -4.40
N LEU A 76 -14.27 -9.69 -4.62
CA LEU A 76 -12.81 -9.77 -4.61
C LEU A 76 -12.15 -8.84 -5.64
N LYS A 77 -12.78 -8.63 -6.81
CA LYS A 77 -12.29 -7.66 -7.83
C LYS A 77 -12.31 -6.20 -7.34
N ARG A 78 -13.07 -5.91 -6.28
CA ARG A 78 -13.20 -4.60 -5.63
C ARG A 78 -12.22 -4.41 -4.47
N ILE A 79 -11.38 -5.40 -4.17
CA ILE A 79 -10.30 -5.30 -3.18
C ILE A 79 -8.96 -5.39 -3.89
N GLU A 80 -8.13 -4.36 -3.74
CA GLU A 80 -6.74 -4.37 -4.20
C GLU A 80 -5.83 -4.65 -3.02
N VAL A 81 -5.19 -5.83 -3.00
CA VAL A 81 -4.22 -6.20 -1.98
C VAL A 81 -2.81 -6.01 -2.52
N ASN A 82 -2.00 -5.20 -1.85
CA ASN A 82 -0.66 -4.87 -2.31
C ASN A 82 0.32 -4.73 -1.13
N THR A 83 1.62 -4.75 -1.43
CA THR A 83 2.62 -4.25 -0.48
C THR A 83 2.69 -2.73 -0.58
N TYR A 84 3.19 -2.05 0.46
CA TYR A 84 3.49 -0.62 0.36
C TYR A 84 4.40 -0.32 -0.83
N HIS A 85 5.50 -1.08 -0.96
CA HIS A 85 6.45 -0.89 -2.06
C HIS A 85 5.83 -1.12 -3.42
N GLY A 86 5.04 -2.19 -3.58
CA GLY A 86 4.37 -2.49 -4.85
C GLY A 86 3.35 -1.42 -5.24
N PHE A 87 2.58 -0.92 -4.28
CA PHE A 87 1.64 0.18 -4.51
C PHE A 87 2.35 1.48 -4.90
N PHE A 88 3.40 1.87 -4.15
CA PHE A 88 4.18 3.06 -4.46
C PHE A 88 4.90 2.96 -5.81
N TRP A 89 5.48 1.79 -6.13
CA TRP A 89 6.12 1.57 -7.41
C TRP A 89 5.15 1.72 -8.59
N ASN A 90 3.91 1.24 -8.46
CA ASN A 90 2.89 1.42 -9.49
C ASN A 90 2.61 2.90 -9.77
N ILE A 91 2.55 3.73 -8.71
CA ILE A 91 2.38 5.19 -8.84
C ILE A 91 3.61 5.82 -9.49
N LEU A 92 4.81 5.50 -9.01
CA LEU A 92 6.08 6.04 -9.51
C LEU A 92 6.32 5.68 -10.97
N LYS A 93 6.07 4.43 -11.35
CA LYS A 93 6.21 3.96 -12.73
C LYS A 93 5.26 4.69 -13.68
N SER A 94 4.05 5.04 -13.21
CA SER A 94 3.01 5.68 -14.04
C SER A 94 3.13 7.21 -14.07
N HIS A 95 3.63 7.83 -13.00
CA HIS A 95 3.58 9.28 -12.78
C HIS A 95 4.93 9.90 -12.38
N GLY A 96 6.03 9.14 -12.44
CA GLY A 96 7.38 9.59 -12.10
C GLY A 96 7.87 10.76 -12.95
N TYR A 97 7.37 10.90 -14.18
CA TYR A 97 7.67 12.03 -15.07
C TYR A 97 7.29 13.40 -14.48
N LEU A 98 6.46 13.45 -13.43
CA LEU A 98 6.10 14.70 -12.74
C LEU A 98 7.19 15.18 -11.76
N ILE A 99 8.11 14.30 -11.39
CA ILE A 99 9.13 14.55 -10.37
C ILE A 99 10.56 14.25 -10.83
N SER A 100 10.74 13.64 -12.01
CA SER A 100 12.05 13.43 -12.63
C SER A 100 11.99 13.80 -14.11
N SER A 101 13.07 14.40 -14.61
CA SER A 101 13.31 14.62 -16.04
C SER A 101 13.72 13.32 -16.76
N ILE A 102 14.13 12.30 -16.02
CA ILE A 102 14.54 11.00 -16.55
C ILE A 102 13.37 10.03 -16.43
N SER A 103 12.89 9.53 -17.56
CA SER A 103 11.75 8.61 -17.63
C SER A 103 11.97 7.59 -18.75
N PRO A 104 11.65 6.29 -18.54
CA PRO A 104 11.05 5.73 -17.31
C PRO A 104 12.05 5.63 -16.16
N LEU A 105 11.54 5.72 -14.93
CA LEU A 105 12.34 5.45 -13.74
C LEU A 105 12.80 3.99 -13.71
N ALA A 106 14.02 3.75 -13.23
CA ALA A 106 14.56 2.42 -12.99
C ALA A 106 14.60 2.10 -11.49
N LEU A 107 14.36 0.84 -11.13
CA LEU A 107 14.40 0.39 -9.73
C LEU A 107 15.76 -0.26 -9.45
N ILE A 108 16.46 0.20 -8.41
CA ILE A 108 17.61 -0.53 -7.86
C ILE A 108 17.13 -1.53 -6.81
N ASN A 109 17.57 -2.79 -6.93
CA ASN A 109 17.23 -3.80 -5.94
C ASN A 109 18.05 -3.60 -4.64
N PRO A 110 17.61 -4.15 -3.49
CA PRO A 110 18.30 -3.94 -2.22
C PRO A 110 19.76 -4.42 -2.17
N ALA A 111 20.10 -5.49 -2.89
CA ALA A 111 21.47 -6.02 -2.89
C ALA A 111 22.41 -5.07 -3.66
N ASP A 112 22.00 -4.63 -4.85
CA ASP A 112 22.76 -3.67 -5.65
C ASP A 112 22.87 -2.31 -4.94
N ALA A 113 21.79 -1.88 -4.29
CA ALA A 113 21.81 -0.67 -3.48
C ALA A 113 22.81 -0.81 -2.31
N ALA A 114 22.82 -1.94 -1.61
CA ALA A 114 23.77 -2.18 -0.52
C ALA A 114 25.22 -2.15 -1.00
N VAL A 115 25.51 -2.72 -2.18
CA VAL A 115 26.84 -2.67 -2.80
C VAL A 115 27.20 -1.23 -3.19
N LYS A 116 26.31 -0.51 -3.89
CA LYS A 116 26.53 0.88 -4.32
C LYS A 116 26.77 1.81 -3.12
N MET A 117 26.09 1.56 -2.00
CA MET A 117 26.18 2.37 -0.77
C MET A 117 27.21 1.89 0.25
N SER A 118 27.99 0.84 -0.06
CA SER A 118 28.87 0.17 0.90
C SER A 118 29.98 1.05 1.47
N HIS A 119 30.42 2.05 0.70
CA HIS A 119 31.48 3.00 1.07
C HIS A 119 30.96 4.22 1.83
N LEU A 120 29.64 4.39 1.95
CA LEU A 120 29.00 5.55 2.57
C LEU A 120 28.55 5.26 4.00
N LYS A 121 28.64 6.28 4.86
CA LYS A 121 28.08 6.27 6.20
C LYS A 121 26.55 6.32 6.12
N ALA A 122 25.88 5.84 7.17
CA ALA A 122 24.42 5.71 7.18
C ALA A 122 23.67 7.03 6.95
N ASP A 123 24.20 8.14 7.46
CA ASP A 123 23.70 9.51 7.31
C ASP A 123 23.90 10.07 5.89
N GLU A 124 24.86 9.55 5.13
CA GLU A 124 25.14 9.97 3.74
C GLU A 124 24.26 9.21 2.73
N ARG A 125 23.84 7.98 3.06
CA ARG A 125 23.09 7.11 2.13
C ARG A 125 21.80 7.73 1.59
N HIS A 126 21.06 8.44 2.44
CA HIS A 126 19.81 9.06 2.01
C HIS A 126 20.05 10.13 0.94
N GLN A 127 21.05 10.99 1.14
CA GLN A 127 21.41 12.03 0.18
C GLN A 127 21.92 11.41 -1.12
N GLU A 128 22.68 10.33 -1.05
CA GLU A 128 23.13 9.62 -2.24
C GLU A 128 21.98 8.99 -3.02
N PHE A 129 20.98 8.41 -2.35
CA PHE A 129 19.78 7.93 -3.06
C PHE A 129 19.04 9.07 -3.77
N VAL A 130 18.96 10.25 -3.16
CA VAL A 130 18.33 11.42 -3.78
C VAL A 130 19.12 11.85 -5.01
N ARG A 131 20.46 11.94 -4.90
CA ARG A 131 21.34 12.26 -6.02
C ARG A 131 21.20 11.28 -7.17
N ILE A 132 21.26 9.97 -6.90
CA ILE A 132 21.08 8.91 -7.91
C ILE A 132 19.71 9.02 -8.59
N PHE A 133 18.67 9.36 -7.83
CA PHE A 133 17.34 9.56 -8.41
C PHE A 133 17.30 10.77 -9.35
N ASP A 134 17.85 11.90 -8.93
CA ASP A 134 17.82 13.14 -9.70
C ASP A 134 18.72 13.07 -10.95
N ASP A 135 19.90 12.46 -10.82
CA ASP A 135 20.92 12.39 -11.88
C ASP A 135 20.74 11.20 -12.83
N GLU A 136 20.25 10.05 -12.34
CA GLU A 136 20.20 8.79 -13.10
C GLU A 136 18.77 8.27 -13.30
N GLY A 137 17.76 8.83 -12.64
CA GLY A 137 16.38 8.32 -12.68
C GLY A 137 16.22 6.95 -12.00
N ILE A 138 17.20 6.55 -11.18
CA ILE A 138 17.21 5.28 -10.47
C ILE A 138 16.66 5.50 -9.05
N ILE A 139 15.64 4.74 -8.66
CA ILE A 139 14.99 4.87 -7.36
C ILE A 139 15.21 3.62 -6.51
N GLY A 140 15.58 3.83 -5.24
CA GLY A 140 15.60 2.80 -4.20
C GLY A 140 14.31 2.80 -3.37
N PHE A 141 14.03 1.70 -2.68
CA PHE A 141 12.83 1.54 -1.84
C PHE A 141 12.68 2.62 -0.77
N ASP A 142 13.80 3.09 -0.20
CA ASP A 142 13.82 4.12 0.85
C ASP A 142 13.21 5.46 0.40
N LEU A 143 13.23 5.75 -0.91
CA LEU A 143 12.66 6.98 -1.45
C LEU A 143 11.21 6.85 -1.91
N PHE A 144 10.62 5.65 -1.92
CA PHE A 144 9.31 5.43 -2.54
C PHE A 144 8.21 6.31 -1.94
N ALA A 145 8.06 6.28 -0.61
CA ALA A 145 7.02 7.06 0.07
C ALA A 145 7.22 8.57 -0.11
N GLN A 146 8.47 9.04 -0.02
CA GLN A 146 8.83 10.44 -0.20
C GLN A 146 8.50 10.92 -1.62
N LYS A 147 8.91 10.17 -2.64
CA LYS A 147 8.72 10.55 -4.05
C LYS A 147 7.24 10.43 -4.47
N VAL A 148 6.48 9.45 -3.95
CA VAL A 148 5.02 9.41 -4.13
C VAL A 148 4.33 10.61 -3.48
N LYS A 149 4.73 10.99 -2.27
CA LYS A 149 4.24 12.22 -1.62
C LYS A 149 4.53 13.45 -2.48
N GLU A 150 5.72 13.54 -3.08
CA GLU A 150 6.10 14.63 -3.97
C GLU A 150 5.17 14.70 -5.20
N ILE A 151 4.88 13.56 -5.84
CA ILE A 151 3.92 13.47 -6.96
C ILE A 151 2.55 14.03 -6.56
N PHE A 152 1.99 13.59 -5.42
CA PHE A 152 0.68 14.05 -4.96
C PHE A 152 0.68 15.51 -4.48
N THR A 153 1.83 16.02 -4.05
CA THR A 153 2.00 17.43 -3.70
C THR A 153 2.02 18.31 -4.95
N LYS A 154 2.73 17.87 -6.00
CA LYS A 154 2.79 18.57 -7.30
C LYS A 154 1.47 18.50 -8.08
N SER A 155 0.73 17.40 -7.98
CA SER A 155 -0.53 17.19 -8.71
C SER A 155 -1.71 16.93 -7.77
N LYS A 156 -2.44 18.00 -7.44
CA LYS A 156 -3.71 17.93 -6.69
C LYS A 156 -4.73 17.00 -7.36
N LYS A 157 -4.80 17.04 -8.70
CA LYS A 157 -5.70 16.19 -9.50
C LYS A 157 -5.38 14.70 -9.31
N LEU A 158 -4.11 14.30 -9.35
CA LEU A 158 -3.74 12.91 -9.09
C LEU A 158 -4.08 12.50 -7.66
N LYS A 159 -3.78 13.35 -6.67
CA LYS A 159 -4.16 13.08 -5.28
C LYS A 159 -5.67 12.81 -5.16
N GLU A 160 -6.51 13.65 -5.76
CA GLU A 160 -7.96 13.47 -5.77
C GLU A 160 -8.40 12.20 -6.49
N ILE A 161 -7.79 11.85 -7.62
CA ILE A 161 -8.08 10.62 -8.35
C ILE A 161 -7.79 9.39 -7.47
N PHE A 162 -6.62 9.33 -6.84
CA PHE A 162 -6.27 8.20 -5.96
C PHE A 162 -7.15 8.15 -4.71
N SER A 163 -7.43 9.29 -4.08
CA SER A 163 -8.35 9.34 -2.93
C SER A 163 -9.78 8.91 -3.29
N ARG A 164 -10.24 9.23 -4.51
CA ARG A 164 -11.55 8.78 -5.00
C ARG A 164 -11.54 7.31 -5.41
N ALA A 165 -10.45 6.83 -6.00
CA ALA A 165 -10.31 5.43 -6.40
C ALA A 165 -10.30 4.49 -5.20
N TYR A 166 -9.68 4.92 -4.10
CA TYR A 166 -9.54 4.14 -2.87
C TYR A 166 -10.16 4.87 -1.66
N PRO A 167 -11.50 4.93 -1.55
CA PRO A 167 -12.17 5.61 -0.44
C PRO A 167 -11.96 4.92 0.91
N ILE A 168 -11.60 3.64 0.91
CA ILE A 168 -11.29 2.86 2.11
C ILE A 168 -9.89 2.26 1.92
N ILE A 169 -9.02 2.53 2.89
CA ILE A 169 -7.67 2.00 2.95
C ILE A 169 -7.54 1.21 4.25
N ILE A 170 -7.18 -0.06 4.12
CA ILE A 170 -6.87 -0.96 5.22
C ILE A 170 -5.36 -1.14 5.24
N VAL A 171 -4.79 -0.98 6.42
CA VAL A 171 -3.35 -1.07 6.65
C VAL A 171 -3.13 -2.16 7.68
N ASP A 172 -2.47 -3.25 7.28
CA ASP A 172 -2.09 -4.36 8.16
C ASP A 172 -0.62 -4.21 8.59
N GLU A 173 -0.29 -4.82 9.73
CA GLU A 173 1.05 -4.75 10.34
C GLU A 173 1.48 -3.29 10.67
N PHE A 174 0.56 -2.48 11.21
CA PHE A 174 0.83 -1.13 11.72
C PHE A 174 1.50 -1.15 13.11
#